data_AF-A0A926JLP5-F1
#
_entry.id   AF-A0A926JLP5-F1
#
_cell.length_a   1.000
_cell.length_b   1.000
_cell.length_c   1.000
_cell.angle_alpha   90.00
_cell.angle_beta   90.00
_cell.angle_gamma   90.00
#
_symmetry.space_group_name_H-M   'P 1'
#
loop_
_entity.id
_entity.type
_entity.pdbx_description
1 polymer ?
#
loop_
_entity_poly.entity_id
_entity_poly.type
_entity_poly.pdbx_seq_one_letter_code
_entity_poly.pdbx_strand_id
1 'polypeptide(L)'
;MTVTSSDRLARLPIKVSPRLGETTDSYIRRLARANHLKPSYLHRFLCGPPFWFGKPILSRLAAVSGHPERALQRALADVASPRRRTKPNVRYPRAIPLADRPELALRIREAAQSGNATIRDLSRRHKLPPRTIRTILDMPAPSTYQPRSGPRKGRPTRRPAAAINDSTRALIDAILAEHLDLREVWTRLMDDHDISVSYSSINIYFRTCHVRTVAP
;
A
#
# COMPACT_ATOMS: atom_id res chain seq x y z
N MET A 1 18.62 27.27 -0.13
CA MET A 1 18.14 27.67 -1.47
C MET A 1 17.07 26.68 -1.91
N THR A 2 15.80 27.09 -1.84
CA THR A 2 14.62 26.26 -2.14
C THR A 2 14.40 26.20 -3.64
N VAL A 3 14.61 25.03 -4.25
CA VAL A 3 14.34 24.79 -5.67
C VAL A 3 12.83 24.70 -5.87
N THR A 4 12.19 25.80 -6.22
CA THR A 4 10.79 25.91 -6.65
C THR A 4 10.64 25.51 -8.12
N SER A 5 11.06 24.31 -8.49
CA SER A 5 10.81 23.77 -9.85
C SER A 5 9.45 23.06 -9.89
N SER A 6 8.36 23.80 -9.62
CA SER A 6 7.08 23.49 -10.27
C SER A 6 7.20 24.00 -11.70
N ASP A 7 7.78 23.16 -12.54
CA ASP A 7 7.66 23.24 -13.98
C ASP A 7 6.19 23.53 -14.30
N ARG A 8 5.89 24.68 -14.90
CA ARG A 8 4.51 25.21 -15.01
C ARG A 8 3.70 24.32 -15.94
N LEU A 9 3.16 23.23 -15.40
CA LEU A 9 2.29 22.33 -16.15
C LEU A 9 1.11 23.14 -16.70
N ALA A 10 0.87 23.00 -18.00
CA ALA A 10 -0.24 23.66 -18.66
C ALA A 10 -1.57 23.18 -18.05
N ARG A 11 -2.45 24.13 -17.78
CA ARG A 11 -3.80 23.85 -17.28
C ARG A 11 -4.64 23.26 -18.39
N LEU A 12 -5.51 22.32 -18.03
CA LEU A 12 -6.49 21.80 -18.97
C LEU A 12 -7.53 22.87 -19.33
N PRO A 13 -8.01 22.89 -20.59
CA PRO A 13 -9.01 23.86 -21.05
C PRO A 13 -10.31 23.84 -20.23
N ILE A 14 -10.82 22.65 -19.93
CA ILE A 14 -12.07 22.45 -19.21
C ILE A 14 -11.76 22.09 -17.76
N LYS A 15 -12.24 22.94 -16.84
CA LYS A 15 -12.10 22.74 -15.41
C LYS A 15 -13.30 21.96 -14.88
N VAL A 16 -13.05 20.81 -14.28
CA VAL A 16 -14.09 20.01 -13.61
C VAL A 16 -13.94 20.20 -12.10
N SER A 17 -15.03 20.47 -11.40
CA SER A 17 -15.01 20.54 -9.93
C SER A 17 -14.98 19.13 -9.32
N PRO A 18 -14.09 18.86 -8.35
CA PRO A 18 -14.06 17.59 -7.65
C PRO A 18 -15.33 17.42 -6.80
N ARG A 19 -15.90 16.21 -6.77
CA ARG A 19 -17.04 15.89 -5.90
C ARG A 19 -16.53 15.46 -4.53
N LEU A 20 -17.25 15.81 -3.47
CA LEU A 20 -16.90 15.39 -2.11
C LEU A 20 -17.02 13.85 -1.99
N GLY A 21 -15.99 13.21 -1.46
CA GLY A 21 -15.91 11.76 -1.32
C GLY A 21 -15.54 11.02 -2.61
N GLU A 22 -15.27 11.73 -3.71
CA GLU A 22 -14.82 11.14 -4.97
C GLU A 22 -13.42 10.52 -4.81
N THR A 23 -13.15 9.41 -5.48
CA THR A 23 -11.79 8.86 -5.52
C THR A 23 -10.94 9.64 -6.52
N THR A 24 -9.62 9.69 -6.30
CA THR A 24 -8.68 10.35 -7.23
C THR A 24 -8.83 9.82 -8.64
N ASP A 25 -9.00 8.50 -8.80
CA ASP A 25 -9.15 7.87 -10.11
C ASP A 25 -10.47 8.23 -10.82
N SER A 26 -11.59 8.23 -10.08
CA SER A 26 -12.89 8.68 -10.62
C SER A 26 -12.82 10.14 -11.08
N TYR A 27 -12.19 11.01 -10.28
CA TYR A 27 -12.01 12.41 -10.63
C TYR A 27 -11.14 12.59 -11.88
N ILE A 28 -10.03 11.83 -11.99
CA ILE A 28 -9.16 11.87 -13.18
C ILE A 28 -9.89 11.40 -14.43
N ARG A 29 -10.68 10.31 -14.36
CA ARG A 29 -11.50 9.84 -15.49
C ARG A 29 -12.46 10.91 -15.97
N ARG A 30 -13.17 11.55 -15.02
CA ARG A 30 -14.14 12.61 -15.31
C ARG A 30 -13.46 13.85 -15.91
N LEU A 31 -12.29 14.22 -15.39
CA LEU A 31 -11.46 15.32 -15.89
C LEU A 31 -10.91 15.03 -17.29
N ALA A 32 -10.44 13.80 -17.55
CA ALA A 32 -9.93 13.37 -18.84
C ALA A 32 -11.02 13.41 -19.91
N ARG A 33 -12.18 12.80 -19.62
CA ARG A 33 -13.34 12.80 -20.53
C ARG A 33 -13.82 14.21 -20.85
N ALA A 34 -13.90 15.08 -19.85
CA ALA A 34 -14.28 16.48 -20.04
C ALA A 34 -13.30 17.25 -20.94
N ASN A 35 -12.04 16.82 -21.03
CA ASN A 35 -11.01 17.42 -21.88
C ASN A 35 -10.72 16.59 -23.14
N HIS A 36 -11.57 15.61 -23.47
CA HIS A 36 -11.37 14.69 -24.60
C HIS A 36 -10.01 13.98 -24.60
N LEU A 37 -9.50 13.66 -23.41
CA LEU A 37 -8.28 12.88 -23.21
C LEU A 37 -8.61 11.45 -22.80
N LYS A 38 -7.73 10.51 -23.16
CA LYS A 38 -7.77 9.15 -22.61
C LYS A 38 -7.47 9.19 -21.10
N PRO A 39 -8.30 8.57 -20.25
CA PRO A 39 -8.04 8.50 -18.82
C PRO A 39 -6.68 7.88 -18.47
N SER A 40 -6.29 6.79 -19.14
CA SER A 40 -5.01 6.12 -18.97
C SER A 40 -3.82 7.08 -19.19
N TYR A 41 -3.91 7.91 -20.23
CA TYR A 41 -2.91 8.90 -20.59
C TYR A 41 -2.77 9.98 -19.52
N LEU A 42 -3.90 10.59 -19.11
CA LEU A 42 -3.88 11.64 -18.09
C LEU A 42 -3.36 11.09 -16.75
N HIS A 43 -3.82 9.90 -16.35
CA HIS A 43 -3.35 9.25 -15.13
C HIS A 43 -1.84 9.01 -15.16
N ARG A 44 -1.31 8.48 -16.27
CA ARG A 44 0.14 8.23 -16.45
C ARG A 44 0.95 9.52 -16.39
N PHE A 45 0.46 10.58 -17.03
CA PHE A 45 1.07 11.91 -16.98
C PHE A 45 1.12 12.50 -15.56
N LEU A 46 0.06 12.29 -14.78
CA LEU A 46 -0.04 12.74 -13.40
C LEU A 46 0.82 11.93 -12.42
N CYS A 47 1.12 10.67 -12.73
CA CYS A 47 2.06 9.87 -11.95
C CYS A 47 3.52 10.32 -12.18
N GLY A 48 3.87 10.67 -13.43
CA GLY A 48 5.18 11.17 -13.81
C GLY A 48 6.32 10.12 -13.74
N PRO A 49 7.51 10.45 -14.26
CA PRO A 49 8.68 9.58 -14.15
C PRO A 49 9.19 9.49 -12.70
N PRO A 50 9.79 8.36 -12.28
CA PRO A 50 10.01 7.12 -13.03
C PRO A 50 8.82 6.13 -12.96
N PHE A 51 7.78 6.44 -12.18
CA PHE A 51 6.68 5.52 -11.87
C PHE A 51 5.39 5.94 -12.58
N TRP A 52 5.23 5.47 -13.81
CA TRP A 52 4.10 5.78 -14.69
C TRP A 52 2.76 5.15 -14.29
N PHE A 53 2.80 4.13 -13.44
CA PHE A 53 1.64 3.35 -13.00
C PHE A 53 1.65 3.30 -11.47
N GLY A 54 1.05 4.31 -10.85
CA GLY A 54 1.09 4.50 -9.40
C GLY A 54 0.00 5.43 -8.90
N LYS A 55 0.12 5.93 -7.67
CA LYS A 55 -0.79 6.95 -7.17
C LYS A 55 -0.43 8.29 -7.84
N PRO A 56 -1.39 9.00 -8.47
CA PRO A 56 -1.17 10.31 -9.07
C PRO A 56 -0.56 11.30 -8.07
N ILE A 57 0.37 12.13 -8.55
CA ILE A 57 1.00 13.17 -7.73
C ILE A 57 0.01 14.32 -7.57
N LEU A 58 -0.36 14.62 -6.33
CA LEU A 58 -1.36 15.63 -6.00
C LEU A 58 -1.00 17.02 -6.55
N SER A 59 0.26 17.42 -6.46
CA SER A 59 0.73 18.72 -6.96
C SER A 59 0.58 18.84 -8.48
N ARG A 60 0.86 17.76 -9.22
CA ARG A 60 0.63 17.71 -10.67
C ARG A 60 -0.87 17.79 -10.99
N LEU A 61 -1.70 17.08 -10.22
CA LEU A 61 -3.16 17.14 -10.38
C LEU A 61 -3.71 18.54 -10.10
N ALA A 62 -3.21 19.23 -9.07
CA ALA A 62 -3.56 20.61 -8.77
C ALA A 62 -3.15 21.57 -9.91
N ALA A 63 -1.93 21.43 -10.41
CA ALA A 63 -1.42 22.27 -11.50
C ALA A 63 -2.25 22.09 -12.79
N VAL A 64 -2.56 20.84 -13.16
CA VAL A 64 -3.28 20.49 -14.40
C VAL A 64 -4.77 20.81 -14.31
N SER A 65 -5.41 20.54 -13.17
CA SER A 65 -6.85 20.81 -12.97
C SER A 65 -7.17 22.27 -12.65
N GLY A 66 -6.17 23.07 -12.27
CA GLY A 66 -6.35 24.46 -11.89
C GLY A 66 -6.97 24.67 -10.51
N HIS A 67 -7.08 23.62 -9.69
CA HIS A 67 -7.57 23.68 -8.31
C HIS A 67 -6.41 23.73 -7.31
N PRO A 68 -6.57 24.42 -6.16
CA PRO A 68 -5.54 24.39 -5.13
C PRO A 68 -5.49 23.01 -4.45
N GLU A 69 -4.29 22.55 -4.08
CA GLU A 69 -4.09 21.21 -3.47
C GLU A 69 -5.01 20.95 -2.27
N ARG A 70 -5.21 21.96 -1.42
CA ARG A 70 -6.09 21.89 -0.24
C ARG A 70 -7.55 21.58 -0.60
N ALA A 71 -8.05 22.03 -1.75
CA ALA A 71 -9.41 21.73 -2.19
C ALA A 71 -9.51 20.27 -2.62
N LEU A 72 -8.51 19.78 -3.35
CA LEU A 72 -8.41 18.37 -3.74
C LEU A 72 -8.26 17.44 -2.53
N GLN A 73 -7.47 17.82 -1.52
CA GLN A 73 -7.31 17.03 -0.29
C GLN A 73 -8.62 16.89 0.50
N ARG A 74 -9.47 17.91 0.51
CA ARG A 74 -10.76 17.88 1.18
C ARG A 74 -11.80 17.09 0.41
N ALA A 75 -11.79 17.20 -0.92
CA ALA A 75 -12.79 16.55 -1.76
C ALA A 75 -12.48 15.07 -2.00
N LEU A 76 -11.22 14.71 -2.23
CA LEU A 76 -10.83 13.37 -2.67
C LEU A 76 -10.58 12.42 -1.50
N ALA A 77 -11.37 11.34 -1.44
CA ALA A 77 -11.42 10.40 -0.32
C ALA A 77 -10.07 9.69 -0.05
N ASP A 78 -9.33 9.37 -1.10
CA ASP A 78 -8.11 8.58 -1.02
C ASP A 78 -6.83 9.42 -0.91
N VAL A 79 -6.88 10.72 -1.20
CA VAL A 79 -5.73 11.64 -1.06
C VAL A 79 -5.32 11.80 0.40
N ALA A 80 -6.31 11.93 1.29
CA ALA A 80 -6.10 12.09 2.73
C ALA A 80 -5.59 10.80 3.41
N SER A 81 -5.83 9.62 2.81
CA SER A 81 -5.24 8.38 3.33
C SER A 81 -3.73 8.42 3.06
N PRO A 82 -2.90 8.47 4.12
CA PRO A 82 -1.45 8.41 3.95
C PRO A 82 -1.13 7.18 3.12
N ARG A 83 -0.09 7.28 2.27
CA ARG A 83 0.56 6.09 1.69
C ARG A 83 0.64 5.09 2.84
N ARG A 84 -0.06 3.95 2.75
CA ARG A 84 0.23 2.83 3.64
C ARG A 84 1.66 2.44 3.26
N ARG A 85 2.62 3.16 3.84
CA ARG A 85 3.99 2.75 3.95
C ARG A 85 3.80 1.50 4.81
N THR A 86 3.68 0.36 4.15
CA THR A 86 4.00 -0.91 4.77
C THR A 86 5.35 -0.62 5.41
N LYS A 87 5.37 -0.39 6.73
CA LYS A 87 6.63 -0.27 7.46
C LYS A 87 7.43 -1.47 6.97
N PRO A 88 8.70 -1.29 6.53
CA PRO A 88 9.52 -2.44 6.14
C PRO A 88 9.33 -3.44 7.26
N ASN A 89 8.79 -4.61 6.88
CA ASN A 89 8.36 -5.67 7.79
C ASN A 89 9.36 -5.69 8.94
N VAL A 90 8.96 -5.27 10.15
CA VAL A 90 9.87 -5.28 11.30
C VAL A 90 10.37 -6.72 11.33
N ARG A 91 11.65 -6.94 11.00
CA ARG A 91 12.20 -8.28 10.87
C ARG A 91 12.30 -8.80 12.29
N TYR A 92 11.18 -9.32 12.78
CA TYR A 92 11.15 -10.09 14.01
C TYR A 92 12.14 -11.24 13.82
N PRO A 93 12.99 -11.51 14.81
CA PRO A 93 13.86 -12.66 14.74
C PRO A 93 13.03 -13.92 14.49
N ARG A 94 13.61 -14.85 13.71
CA ARG A 94 12.94 -16.09 13.30
C ARG A 94 12.52 -16.95 14.50
N ALA A 95 13.17 -16.75 15.66
CA ALA A 95 12.82 -17.32 16.95
C ALA A 95 12.50 -16.19 17.93
N ILE A 96 11.38 -16.30 18.64
CA ILE A 96 10.99 -15.39 19.72
C ILE A 96 11.91 -15.71 20.91
N PRO A 97 12.71 -14.75 21.41
CA PRO A 97 13.52 -14.99 22.59
C PRO A 97 12.62 -15.29 23.79
N LEU A 98 13.00 -16.30 24.60
CA LEU A 98 12.25 -16.74 25.78
C LEU A 98 10.80 -17.16 25.48
N ALA A 99 10.54 -17.76 24.31
CA ALA A 99 9.23 -18.34 23.99
C ALA A 99 8.75 -19.32 25.07
N ASP A 100 9.68 -20.11 25.63
CA ASP A 100 9.39 -21.09 26.68
C ASP A 100 9.23 -20.47 28.08
N ARG A 101 9.49 -19.15 28.22
CA ARG A 101 9.47 -18.42 29.51
C ARG A 101 8.84 -17.02 29.35
N PRO A 102 7.55 -16.93 28.98
CA PRO A 102 6.87 -15.66 28.70
C PRO A 102 6.78 -14.74 29.93
N GLU A 103 6.67 -15.32 31.13
CA GLU A 103 6.64 -14.59 32.40
C GLU A 103 7.92 -13.80 32.65
N LEU A 104 9.08 -14.35 32.27
CA LEU A 104 10.36 -13.66 32.40
C LEU A 104 10.42 -12.45 31.45
N ALA A 105 9.89 -12.60 30.23
CA ALA A 105 9.80 -11.50 29.27
C ALA A 105 8.85 -10.38 29.75
N LEU A 106 7.77 -10.72 30.45
CA LEU A 106 6.87 -9.73 31.09
C LEU A 106 7.59 -8.98 32.22
N ARG A 107 8.25 -9.69 33.13
CA ARG A 107 9.02 -9.06 34.23
C ARG A 107 10.10 -8.10 33.73
N ILE A 108 10.79 -8.44 32.64
CA ILE A 108 11.78 -7.56 32.00
C ILE A 108 11.12 -6.27 31.47
N ARG A 109 9.92 -6.36 30.90
CA ARG A 109 9.17 -5.20 30.41
C ARG A 109 8.65 -4.32 31.53
N GLU A 110 8.09 -4.91 32.58
CA GLU A 110 7.63 -4.19 33.78
C GLU A 110 8.80 -3.44 34.43
N ALA A 111 9.96 -4.10 34.56
CA ALA A 111 11.17 -3.49 35.07
C ALA A 111 11.70 -2.35 34.16
N ALA A 112 11.54 -2.46 32.84
CA ALA A 112 11.88 -1.38 31.92
C ALA A 112 10.87 -0.21 31.95
N GLN A 113 9.58 -0.50 32.12
CA GLN A 113 8.50 0.48 32.19
C GLN A 113 8.51 1.30 33.48
N SER A 114 9.00 0.73 34.58
CA SER A 114 9.18 1.46 35.85
C SER A 114 10.30 2.52 35.82
N GLY A 115 11.06 2.63 34.72
CA GLY A 115 12.07 3.68 34.50
C GLY A 115 13.37 3.53 35.31
N ASN A 116 13.42 2.57 36.24
CA ASN A 116 14.50 2.43 37.22
C ASN A 116 15.61 1.44 36.82
N ALA A 117 15.57 0.87 35.61
CA ALA A 117 16.54 -0.12 35.16
C ALA A 117 17.00 0.14 33.72
N THR A 118 18.32 0.22 33.51
CA THR A 118 18.90 0.30 32.15
C THR A 118 18.98 -1.08 31.50
N ILE A 119 19.15 -1.12 30.17
CA ILE A 119 19.38 -2.38 29.43
C ILE A 119 20.56 -3.18 30.00
N ARG A 120 21.61 -2.49 30.47
CA ARG A 120 22.79 -3.12 31.09
C ARG A 120 22.47 -3.71 32.47
N ASP A 121 21.60 -3.06 33.23
CA ASP A 121 21.15 -3.57 34.53
C ASP A 121 20.24 -4.77 34.39
N LEU A 122 19.30 -4.72 33.43
CA LEU A 122 18.44 -5.86 33.09
C LEU A 122 19.27 -7.04 32.58
N SER A 123 20.34 -6.78 31.82
CA SER A 123 21.26 -7.80 31.32
C SER A 123 21.98 -8.52 32.46
N ARG A 124 22.49 -7.76 33.43
CA ARG A 124 23.14 -8.33 34.63
C ARG A 124 22.16 -9.07 35.52
N ARG A 125 21.00 -8.48 35.81
CA ARG A 125 19.98 -9.04 36.72
C ARG A 125 19.36 -10.33 36.20
N HIS A 126 19.05 -10.38 34.89
CA HIS A 126 18.42 -11.55 34.28
C HIS A 126 19.43 -12.49 33.59
N LYS A 127 20.74 -12.18 33.65
CA LYS A 127 21.83 -12.93 32.99
C LYS A 127 21.57 -13.18 31.50
N LEU A 128 21.02 -12.18 30.80
CA LEU A 128 20.70 -12.23 29.39
C LEU A 128 21.60 -11.30 28.57
N PRO A 129 21.98 -11.67 27.34
CA PRO A 129 22.69 -10.75 26.46
C PRO A 129 21.92 -9.45 26.23
N PRO A 130 22.58 -8.27 26.16
CA PRO A 130 21.91 -6.99 25.92
C PRO A 130 21.09 -6.96 24.61
N ARG A 131 21.51 -7.73 23.60
CA ARG A 131 20.77 -7.91 22.34
C ARG A 131 19.42 -8.58 22.58
N THR A 132 19.37 -9.63 23.41
CA THR A 132 18.14 -10.34 23.77
C THR A 132 17.15 -9.42 24.48
N ILE A 133 17.63 -8.56 25.38
CA ILE A 133 16.78 -7.58 26.07
C ILE A 133 16.25 -6.53 25.11
N ARG A 134 17.08 -5.97 24.23
CA ARG A 134 16.60 -5.06 23.17
C ARG A 134 15.52 -5.71 22.32
N THR A 135 15.76 -6.93 21.86
CA THR A 135 14.78 -7.70 21.10
C THR A 135 13.46 -7.88 21.87
N ILE A 136 13.52 -8.22 23.16
CA ILE A 136 12.32 -8.35 24.00
C ILE A 136 11.57 -7.02 24.09
N LEU A 137 12.26 -5.89 24.24
CA LEU A 137 11.62 -4.57 24.35
C LEU A 137 11.06 -4.05 23.02
N ASP A 138 11.72 -4.35 21.90
CA ASP A 138 11.33 -3.93 20.55
C ASP A 138 10.12 -4.71 19.98
N MET A 139 9.89 -5.92 20.48
CA MET A 139 8.76 -6.77 20.06
C MET A 139 7.45 -6.37 20.78
N PRO A 140 6.25 -6.79 20.31
CA PRO A 140 4.99 -6.63 21.07
C PRO A 140 4.91 -7.59 22.28
N ALA A 141 4.11 -7.28 23.30
CA ALA A 141 4.08 -8.05 24.56
C ALA A 141 3.77 -9.55 24.36
N PRO A 142 4.33 -10.45 25.20
CA PRO A 142 4.31 -11.89 24.92
C PRO A 142 2.95 -12.57 24.82
N SER A 143 1.90 -11.99 25.40
CA SER A 143 0.50 -12.43 25.18
C SER A 143 0.07 -12.35 23.71
N THR A 144 0.71 -11.51 22.90
CA THR A 144 0.48 -11.42 21.44
C THR A 144 1.37 -12.35 20.61
N TYR A 145 2.31 -13.06 21.22
CA TYR A 145 3.07 -14.12 20.54
C TYR A 145 2.21 -15.38 20.49
N GLN A 146 1.32 -15.50 19.49
CA GLN A 146 0.84 -16.83 19.15
C GLN A 146 2.04 -17.63 18.60
N PRO A 147 2.47 -18.72 19.27
CA PRO A 147 3.44 -19.63 18.69
C PRO A 147 2.80 -20.16 17.41
N ARG A 148 3.52 -20.13 16.28
CA ARG A 148 3.06 -20.80 15.04
C ARG A 148 3.22 -22.32 15.17
N SER A 149 2.78 -22.89 16.29
CA SER A 149 2.85 -24.30 16.64
C SER A 149 1.47 -24.92 16.43
N GLY A 150 1.05 -24.96 15.18
CA GLY A 150 -0.02 -25.83 14.70
C GLY A 150 0.50 -26.53 13.44
N PRO A 151 -0.08 -27.68 13.04
CA PRO A 151 0.21 -28.22 11.72
C PRO A 151 0.00 -27.09 10.72
N ARG A 152 0.90 -26.91 9.75
CA ARG A 152 0.90 -25.82 8.76
C ARG A 152 -0.45 -25.74 8.04
N LYS A 153 -1.48 -25.19 8.70
CA LYS A 153 -2.81 -24.91 8.16
C LYS A 153 -2.67 -23.65 7.34
N GLY A 154 -2.13 -23.85 6.14
CA GLY A 154 -1.97 -22.82 5.14
C GLY A 154 -1.01 -21.71 5.57
N ARG A 155 -0.15 -21.31 4.65
CA ARG A 155 0.07 -19.88 4.44
C ARG A 155 -1.30 -19.20 4.59
N PRO A 156 -1.48 -18.07 5.33
CA PRO A 156 -2.70 -17.31 5.12
C PRO A 156 -2.73 -17.11 3.62
N THR A 157 -3.66 -17.79 2.94
CA THR A 157 -3.87 -17.61 1.51
C THR A 157 -3.97 -16.12 1.42
N ARG A 158 -2.98 -15.48 0.77
CA ARG A 158 -3.02 -14.06 0.46
C ARG A 158 -4.46 -13.83 0.08
N ARG A 159 -5.26 -13.18 0.94
CA ARG A 159 -6.65 -12.90 0.59
C ARG A 159 -6.52 -12.28 -0.79
N PRO A 160 -7.11 -12.88 -1.85
CA PRO A 160 -7.08 -12.24 -3.15
C PRO A 160 -7.61 -10.84 -2.88
N ALA A 161 -6.85 -9.83 -3.33
CA ALA A 161 -7.08 -8.46 -2.96
C ALA A 161 -8.58 -8.19 -2.98
N ALA A 162 -9.18 -7.90 -1.82
CA ALA A 162 -10.63 -7.72 -1.66
C ALA A 162 -11.16 -6.49 -2.44
N ALA A 163 -10.38 -5.98 -3.39
CA ALA A 163 -10.62 -4.80 -4.20
C ALA A 163 -11.02 -5.14 -5.66
N ILE A 164 -10.94 -6.41 -6.10
CA ILE A 164 -11.41 -6.82 -7.44
C ILE A 164 -12.64 -7.71 -7.25
N ASN A 165 -13.82 -7.18 -7.60
CA ASN A 165 -15.08 -7.92 -7.60
C ASN A 165 -15.09 -8.99 -8.70
N ASP A 166 -16.02 -9.95 -8.62
CA ASP A 166 -16.02 -11.10 -9.52
C ASP A 166 -16.31 -10.71 -10.99
N SER A 167 -17.07 -9.64 -11.23
CA SER A 167 -17.29 -9.11 -12.58
C SER A 167 -16.03 -8.50 -13.19
N THR A 168 -15.22 -7.77 -12.42
CA THR A 168 -13.93 -7.25 -12.89
C THR A 168 -12.93 -8.38 -13.11
N ARG A 169 -12.99 -9.48 -12.33
CA ARG A 169 -12.15 -10.66 -12.59
C ARG A 169 -12.48 -11.31 -13.92
N ALA A 170 -13.76 -11.54 -14.22
CA ALA A 170 -14.17 -12.11 -15.50
C ALA A 170 -13.72 -11.25 -16.70
N LEU A 171 -13.78 -9.92 -16.58
CA LEU A 171 -13.26 -8.99 -17.58
C LEU A 171 -11.73 -9.08 -17.70
N ILE A 172 -11.00 -9.10 -16.59
CA ILE A 172 -9.53 -9.26 -16.60
C ILE A 172 -9.16 -10.59 -17.26
N ASP A 173 -9.83 -11.69 -16.93
CA ASP A 173 -9.56 -13.01 -17.48
C ASP A 173 -9.87 -13.08 -18.98
N ALA A 174 -10.96 -12.45 -19.44
CA ALA A 174 -11.29 -12.33 -20.87
C ALA A 174 -10.23 -11.54 -21.64
N ILE A 175 -9.77 -10.40 -21.10
CA ILE A 175 -8.72 -9.59 -21.74
C ILE A 175 -7.37 -10.34 -21.71
N LEU A 176 -7.05 -11.06 -20.63
CA LEU A 176 -5.82 -11.85 -20.55
C LEU A 176 -5.81 -13.03 -21.53
N ALA A 177 -6.97 -13.62 -21.85
CA ALA A 177 -7.09 -14.67 -22.86
C ALA A 177 -6.73 -14.19 -24.27
N GLU A 178 -6.77 -12.87 -24.53
CA GLU A 178 -6.35 -12.26 -25.80
C GLU A 178 -4.82 -12.00 -25.90
N HIS A 179 -3.99 -12.57 -25.01
CA HIS A 179 -2.52 -12.42 -24.96
C HIS A 179 -1.99 -10.99 -24.73
N LEU A 180 -2.75 -10.14 -24.04
CA LEU A 180 -2.39 -8.74 -23.81
C LEU A 180 -1.46 -8.57 -22.59
N ASP A 181 -0.47 -7.67 -22.72
CA ASP A 181 0.44 -7.27 -21.63
C ASP A 181 -0.36 -6.64 -20.46
N LEU A 182 0.11 -6.79 -19.23
CA LEU A 182 -0.57 -6.26 -18.02
C LEU A 182 -0.83 -4.75 -18.10
N ARG A 183 0.04 -4.02 -18.80
CA ARG A 183 -0.14 -2.59 -19.07
C ARG A 183 -1.35 -2.34 -19.96
N GLU A 184 -1.55 -3.18 -20.97
CA GLU A 184 -2.66 -3.06 -21.91
C GLU A 184 -3.98 -3.44 -21.25
N VAL A 185 -3.97 -4.46 -20.38
CA VAL A 185 -5.13 -4.79 -19.52
C VAL A 185 -5.54 -3.57 -18.68
N TRP A 186 -4.57 -2.91 -18.03
CA TRP A 186 -4.85 -1.72 -17.24
C TRP A 186 -5.37 -0.55 -18.10
N THR A 187 -4.80 -0.34 -19.29
CA THR A 187 -5.24 0.70 -20.23
C THR A 187 -6.69 0.48 -20.65
N ARG A 188 -7.05 -0.72 -21.14
CA ARG A 188 -8.44 -1.03 -21.55
C ARG A 188 -9.43 -0.94 -20.39
N LEU A 189 -9.07 -1.40 -19.20
CA LEU A 189 -9.93 -1.28 -18.03
C LEU A 189 -10.27 0.18 -17.70
N MET A 190 -9.31 1.09 -17.88
CA MET A 190 -9.52 2.51 -17.56
C MET A 190 -10.17 3.30 -18.69
N ASP A 191 -9.80 3.01 -19.94
CA ASP A 191 -10.29 3.75 -21.11
C ASP A 191 -11.68 3.26 -21.55
N ASP A 192 -11.90 1.94 -21.58
CA ASP A 192 -13.11 1.33 -22.16
C ASP A 192 -14.15 0.93 -21.11
N HIS A 193 -13.71 0.41 -19.95
CA HIS A 193 -14.61 -0.18 -18.95
C HIS A 193 -14.96 0.72 -17.76
N ASP A 194 -14.37 1.91 -17.64
CA ASP A 194 -14.59 2.84 -16.53
C ASP A 194 -14.32 2.21 -15.14
N ILE A 195 -13.37 1.27 -15.07
CA ILE A 195 -13.04 0.52 -13.85
C ILE A 195 -11.76 1.08 -13.21
N SER A 196 -11.88 1.55 -11.97
CA SER A 196 -10.76 2.05 -11.15
C SER A 196 -10.06 0.92 -10.41
N VAL A 197 -9.10 0.25 -11.05
CA VAL A 197 -8.25 -0.75 -10.37
C VAL A 197 -6.78 -0.34 -10.44
N SER A 198 -6.10 -0.41 -9.29
CA SER A 198 -4.66 -0.12 -9.24
C SER A 198 -3.86 -1.16 -10.02
N TYR A 199 -2.84 -0.72 -10.76
CA TYR A 199 -1.92 -1.61 -11.48
C TYR A 199 -1.31 -2.70 -10.58
N SER A 200 -1.00 -2.35 -9.32
CA SER A 200 -0.51 -3.30 -8.31
C SER A 200 -1.52 -4.39 -7.98
N SER A 201 -2.82 -4.07 -7.95
CA SER A 201 -3.89 -5.05 -7.72
C SER A 201 -3.97 -6.05 -8.86
N ILE A 202 -3.85 -5.58 -10.11
CA ILE A 202 -3.83 -6.44 -11.32
C ILE A 202 -2.60 -7.35 -11.30
N ASN A 203 -1.41 -6.83 -11.02
CA ASN A 203 -0.19 -7.62 -10.93
C ASN A 203 -0.24 -8.66 -9.80
N ILE A 204 -0.81 -8.32 -8.65
CA ILE A 204 -1.05 -9.29 -7.57
C ILE A 204 -2.01 -10.38 -8.02
N TYR A 205 -3.12 -9.99 -8.66
CA TYR A 205 -4.13 -10.91 -9.18
C TYR A 205 -3.54 -11.88 -10.20
N PHE A 206 -2.82 -11.36 -11.20
CA PHE A 206 -2.10 -12.16 -12.21
C PHE A 206 -1.15 -13.16 -11.55
N ARG A 207 -0.30 -12.71 -10.60
CA ARG A 207 0.61 -13.60 -9.86
C ARG A 207 -0.11 -14.67 -9.05
N THR A 208 -1.33 -14.40 -8.56
CA THR A 208 -2.11 -15.41 -7.82
C THR A 208 -2.85 -16.37 -8.74
N CYS A 209 -3.32 -15.93 -9.91
CA CYS A 209 -3.99 -16.80 -10.89
C CYS A 209 -2.97 -17.68 -11.63
N HIS A 210 -1.82 -17.15 -12.02
CA HIS A 210 -0.77 -17.88 -12.73
C HIS A 210 -0.06 -18.94 -11.85
N VAL A 211 -0.13 -18.80 -10.52
CA VAL A 211 0.35 -19.82 -9.56
C VAL A 211 -0.68 -20.95 -9.39
N ARG A 212 -1.96 -20.74 -9.72
CA ARG A 212 -3.00 -21.77 -9.66
C ARG A 212 -3.05 -22.66 -10.90
N THR A 213 -2.54 -22.20 -12.04
CA THR A 213 -2.50 -22.96 -13.30
C THR A 213 -1.29 -23.88 -13.46
N VAL A 214 -0.29 -23.82 -12.56
CA VAL A 214 0.94 -24.65 -12.61
C VAL A 214 1.07 -25.55 -11.37
N ALA A 215 -0.06 -26.02 -10.82
CA ALA A 215 -0.07 -27.07 -9.82
C ALA A 215 -0.46 -28.39 -10.52
N PRO A 216 0.44 -29.39 -10.60
CA PRO A 216 0.10 -30.74 -11.04
C PRO A 216 -0.80 -31.47 -10.04
#